data_AF-A0A0M5M0L5-F1
#
_entry.id   AF-A0A0M5M0L5-F1
#
_cell.length_a   1.000
_cell.length_b   1.000
_cell.length_c   1.000
_cell.angle_alpha   90.00
_cell.angle_beta   90.00
_cell.angle_gamma   90.00
#
_symmetry.space_group_name_H-M   'P 1'
#
loop_
_entity.id
_entity.type
_entity.pdbx_description
1 polymer ?
#
loop_
_entity_poly.entity_id
_entity_poly.type
_entity_poly.pdbx_seq_one_letter_code
_entity_poly.pdbx_strand_id
1 'polypeptide(L)'
;MSENPVALELDDAGLAGGLPRPAHQLDGIQDVPFRPVQFRDNDLPTALERAAQWLRETETWLGEPVDVIAIHLDYNEASEAAYYELKLLCNEEDLAGAPIAVRQRAATGA
;
A
#
# COMPACT_ATOMS: atom_id res chain seq x y z
N MET A 1 5.42 17.26 29.44
CA MET A 1 5.70 15.95 28.82
C MET A 1 7.02 16.11 28.09
N SER A 2 8.06 15.35 28.44
CA SER A 2 9.40 15.58 27.88
C SER A 2 9.47 14.98 26.48
N GLU A 3 9.37 15.81 25.46
CA GLU A 3 9.61 15.42 24.07
C GLU A 3 11.13 15.42 23.83
N ASN A 4 11.78 14.30 24.13
CA ASN A 4 13.12 14.03 23.61
C ASN A 4 12.94 13.19 22.33
N PRO A 5 12.92 13.80 21.13
CA PRO A 5 12.84 13.05 19.89
C PRO A 5 14.06 12.14 19.80
N VAL A 6 13.82 10.83 19.71
CA VAL A 6 14.87 9.85 19.46
C VAL A 6 15.33 10.05 18.02
N ALA A 7 16.54 10.57 17.83
CA ALA A 7 17.15 10.66 16.51
C ALA A 7 17.53 9.25 16.04
N LEU A 8 17.03 8.85 14.86
CA LEU A 8 17.35 7.57 14.25
C LEU A 8 18.57 7.75 13.33
N GLU A 9 19.61 6.94 13.52
CA GLU A 9 20.72 6.83 12.56
C GLU A 9 20.33 5.82 11.47
N LEU A 10 20.11 6.33 10.26
CA LEU A 10 19.75 5.56 9.09
C LEU A 10 20.87 5.59 8.05
N ASP A 11 21.04 4.50 7.30
CA ASP A 11 21.95 4.41 6.16
C ASP A 11 21.34 4.99 4.88
N ASP A 12 22.08 4.94 3.77
CA ASP A 12 21.67 5.51 2.48
C ASP A 12 20.39 4.87 1.90
N ALA A 13 19.99 3.70 2.39
CA ALA A 13 18.73 3.05 2.03
C ALA A 13 17.59 3.35 3.03
N GLY A 14 17.81 4.27 3.98
CA GLY A 14 16.83 4.65 4.99
C GLY A 14 16.66 3.62 6.11
N LEU A 15 17.62 2.70 6.30
CA LEU A 15 17.52 1.63 7.31
C LEU A 15 18.45 1.88 8.49
N ALA A 16 18.07 1.39 9.66
CA ALA A 16 18.95 1.43 10.83
C ALA A 16 20.29 0.72 10.53
N GLY A 17 21.42 1.35 10.85
CA GLY A 17 22.74 0.83 10.48
C GLY A 17 23.09 -0.56 11.03
N GLY A 18 22.40 -1.01 12.09
CA GLY A 18 22.54 -2.37 12.64
C GLY A 18 21.58 -3.42 12.06
N LEU A 19 20.73 -3.05 11.10
CA LEU A 19 19.74 -3.95 10.52
C LEU A 19 20.41 -4.99 9.60
N PRO A 20 20.19 -6.31 9.82
CA PRO A 20 20.75 -7.32 8.95
C PRO A 20 20.19 -7.20 7.53
N ARG A 21 21.08 -7.31 6.53
CA ARG A 21 20.70 -7.33 5.12
C ARG A 21 20.39 -8.75 4.67
N PRO A 22 19.44 -8.96 3.73
CA PRO A 22 19.25 -10.24 3.08
C PRO A 22 20.55 -10.74 2.45
N ALA A 23 20.89 -12.00 2.70
CA ALA A 23 22.16 -12.59 2.24
C ALA A 23 22.10 -13.10 0.79
N HIS A 24 20.89 -13.33 0.26
CA HIS A 24 20.69 -13.88 -1.06
C HIS A 24 20.67 -12.77 -2.12
N GLN A 25 21.36 -12.97 -3.24
CA GLN A 25 21.58 -11.94 -4.27
C GLN A 25 20.32 -11.46 -5.01
N LEU A 26 19.22 -12.21 -4.92
CA LEU A 26 17.93 -11.83 -5.50
C LEU A 26 17.03 -11.10 -4.50
N ASP A 27 17.43 -11.08 -3.22
CA ASP A 27 16.66 -10.43 -2.18
C ASP A 27 17.12 -8.98 -2.09
N GLY A 28 16.19 -8.05 -2.05
CA GLY A 28 16.47 -6.62 -2.03
C GLY A 28 15.55 -5.92 -1.06
N ILE A 29 16.06 -4.86 -0.45
CA ILE A 29 15.22 -3.91 0.28
C ILE A 29 14.78 -2.88 -0.73
N GLN A 30 13.48 -2.90 -1.03
CA GLN A 30 12.86 -2.07 -2.05
C GLN A 30 12.17 -0.88 -1.38
N ASP A 31 12.35 0.31 -1.95
CA ASP A 31 11.61 1.50 -1.56
C ASP A 31 10.52 1.76 -2.62
N VAL A 32 9.35 1.17 -2.41
CA VAL A 32 8.18 1.36 -3.29
C VAL A 32 7.20 2.28 -2.57
N PRO A 33 6.99 3.52 -3.06
CA PRO A 33 5.98 4.41 -2.49
C PRO A 33 4.59 3.77 -2.55
N PHE A 34 3.86 3.80 -1.43
CA PHE A 34 2.52 3.24 -1.35
C PHE A 34 1.55 4.17 -0.61
N ARG A 35 0.27 4.09 -0.96
CA ARG A 35 -0.82 4.73 -0.21
C ARG A 35 -1.84 3.70 0.28
N PRO A 36 -2.30 3.80 1.53
CA PRO A 36 -3.34 2.92 2.04
C PRO A 36 -4.72 3.31 1.48
N VAL A 37 -5.44 2.34 0.92
CA VAL A 37 -6.87 2.43 0.60
C VAL A 37 -7.64 1.68 1.69
N GLN A 38 -8.50 2.39 2.41
CA GLN A 38 -9.12 1.89 3.64
C GLN A 38 -10.59 1.47 3.44
N PHE A 39 -10.94 0.33 4.02
CA PHE A 39 -12.30 -0.18 4.15
C PHE A 39 -12.55 -0.52 5.62
N ARG A 40 -13.55 0.12 6.24
CA ARG A 40 -13.94 -0.14 7.64
C ARG A 40 -15.34 -0.70 7.71
N ASP A 41 -15.54 -1.73 8.50
CA ASP A 41 -16.85 -2.31 8.73
C ASP A 41 -16.91 -3.05 10.07
N ASN A 42 -18.09 -3.20 10.65
CA ASN A 42 -18.25 -4.06 11.82
C ASN A 42 -18.31 -5.55 11.43
N ASP A 43 -18.50 -5.85 10.15
CA ASP A 43 -18.42 -7.18 9.57
C ASP A 43 -17.23 -7.32 8.60
N LEU A 44 -16.27 -8.18 8.95
CA LEU A 44 -15.06 -8.39 8.16
C LEU A 44 -15.34 -8.86 6.72
N PRO A 45 -16.18 -9.89 6.47
CA PRO A 45 -16.58 -10.29 5.13
C PRO A 45 -17.10 -9.12 4.28
N THR A 46 -17.97 -8.27 4.84
CA THR A 46 -18.49 -7.08 4.15
C THR A 46 -17.36 -6.11 3.75
N ALA A 47 -16.40 -5.86 4.64
CA ALA A 47 -15.25 -5.03 4.31
C ALA A 47 -14.40 -5.62 3.16
N LEU A 48 -14.18 -6.93 3.18
CA LEU A 48 -13.43 -7.67 2.16
C LEU A 48 -14.15 -7.67 0.80
N GLU A 49 -15.47 -7.83 0.79
CA GLU A 49 -16.27 -7.81 -0.44
C GLU A 49 -16.16 -6.45 -1.14
N ARG A 50 -16.26 -5.35 -0.38
CA ARG A 50 -16.08 -4.00 -0.94
C ARG A 50 -14.66 -3.76 -1.44
N ALA A 51 -13.65 -4.25 -0.72
CA ALA A 51 -12.26 -4.15 -1.18
C ALA A 51 -12.04 -4.93 -2.49
N ALA A 52 -12.55 -6.16 -2.57
CA ALA A 52 -12.48 -6.98 -3.78
C ALA A 52 -13.25 -6.33 -4.95
N GLN A 53 -14.39 -5.71 -4.68
CA GLN A 53 -15.14 -4.98 -5.70
C GLN A 53 -14.36 -3.78 -6.23
N TRP A 54 -13.79 -2.98 -5.33
CA TRP A 54 -12.97 -1.83 -5.70
C TRP A 54 -11.73 -2.24 -6.52
N LEU A 55 -11.06 -3.35 -6.17
CA LEU A 55 -9.92 -3.87 -6.93
C LEU A 55 -10.32 -4.20 -8.38
N ARG A 56 -11.46 -4.87 -8.59
CA ARG A 56 -11.95 -5.20 -9.94
C ARG A 56 -12.30 -3.97 -10.77
N GLU A 57 -12.96 -2.99 -10.15
CA GLU A 57 -13.30 -1.73 -10.79
C GLU A 57 -12.04 -0.94 -11.16
N THR A 58 -11.06 -0.92 -10.27
CA THR A 58 -9.78 -0.25 -10.48
C THR A 58 -8.97 -0.92 -11.58
N GLU A 59 -8.89 -2.26 -11.58
CA GLU A 59 -8.25 -3.02 -12.67
C GLU A 59 -8.90 -2.71 -14.02
N THR A 60 -10.24 -2.65 -14.05
CA THR A 60 -10.98 -2.31 -15.28
C THR A 60 -10.64 -0.89 -15.76
N TRP A 61 -10.57 0.07 -14.83
CA TRP A 61 -10.24 1.46 -15.14
C TRP A 61 -8.78 1.63 -15.57
N LEU A 62 -7.85 0.98 -14.85
CA LEU A 62 -6.42 0.94 -15.17
C LEU A 62 -6.13 0.10 -16.40
N GLY A 63 -7.03 -0.78 -16.86
CA GLY A 63 -6.73 -1.73 -17.94
C GLY A 63 -5.64 -2.75 -17.59
N GLU A 64 -5.23 -2.84 -16.33
CA GLU A 64 -4.30 -3.82 -15.76
C GLU A 64 -4.50 -3.91 -14.24
N PRO A 65 -4.07 -5.01 -13.58
CA PRO A 65 -4.20 -5.17 -12.14
C PRO A 65 -3.45 -4.07 -11.37
N VAL A 66 -4.04 -3.59 -10.27
CA VAL A 66 -3.37 -2.67 -9.34
C VAL A 66 -2.34 -3.41 -8.49
N ASP A 67 -1.15 -2.83 -8.35
CA ASP A 67 -0.09 -3.32 -7.49
C ASP A 67 -0.43 -3.10 -6.01
N VAL A 68 -0.82 -4.18 -5.34
CA VAL A 68 -1.00 -4.23 -3.88
C VAL A 68 0.27 -4.78 -3.24
N ILE A 69 0.97 -3.94 -2.47
CA ILE A 69 2.24 -4.26 -1.82
C ILE A 69 2.01 -5.02 -0.51
N ALA A 70 0.99 -4.61 0.25
CA ALA A 70 0.62 -5.26 1.50
C ALA A 70 -0.87 -5.11 1.81
N ILE A 71 -1.37 -6.01 2.64
CA ILE A 71 -2.72 -5.94 3.22
C ILE A 71 -2.55 -5.86 4.73
N HIS A 72 -3.08 -4.80 5.32
CA HIS A 72 -3.16 -4.66 6.77
C HIS A 72 -4.61 -4.88 7.20
N LEU A 73 -4.81 -5.85 8.09
CA LEU A 73 -6.10 -6.12 8.70
C LEU A 73 -5.97 -5.97 10.21
N ASP A 74 -6.78 -5.08 10.77
CA ASP A 74 -6.83 -4.80 12.20
C ASP A 74 -8.27 -4.88 12.73
N TYR A 75 -8.41 -5.22 14.00
CA TYR A 75 -9.69 -5.27 14.69
C TYR A 75 -9.60 -4.38 15.93
N ASN A 76 -10.47 -3.37 15.97
CA ASN A 76 -10.45 -2.34 16.98
C ASN A 76 -11.65 -2.47 17.91
N GLU A 77 -11.39 -2.74 19.20
CA GLU A 77 -12.40 -2.82 20.27
C GLU A 77 -12.45 -1.57 21.16
N ALA A 78 -11.62 -0.55 20.89
CA ALA A 78 -11.47 0.61 21.76
C ALA A 78 -12.56 1.69 21.58
N SER A 79 -13.40 1.58 20.53
CA SER A 79 -14.53 2.48 20.27
C SER A 79 -15.86 1.94 20.81
N GLU A 80 -16.87 2.82 20.91
CA GLU A 80 -18.25 2.46 21.33
C GLU A 80 -18.88 1.32 20.49
N ALA A 81 -18.35 1.05 19.29
CA ALA A 81 -18.63 -0.13 18.50
C ALA A 81 -17.33 -0.74 17.97
N ALA A 82 -17.18 -2.05 18.08
CA ALA A 82 -16.04 -2.77 17.52
C ALA A 82 -16.12 -2.79 15.99
N TYR A 83 -14.97 -2.68 15.32
CA TYR A 83 -14.90 -2.72 13.86
C TYR A 83 -13.60 -3.34 13.35
N TYR A 84 -13.63 -3.82 12.12
CA TYR A 84 -12.49 -4.25 11.34
C TYR A 84 -12.01 -3.11 10.44
N GLU A 85 -10.70 -2.95 10.35
CA GLU A 85 -10.02 -2.01 9.47
C GLU A 85 -9.14 -2.78 8.49
N LEU A 86 -9.57 -2.81 7.24
CA LEU A 86 -8.80 -3.32 6.12
C LEU A 86 -8.13 -2.16 5.38
N LYS A 87 -6.81 -2.24 5.18
CA LYS A 87 -6.05 -1.33 4.33
C LYS A 87 -5.31 -2.12 3.26
N LEU A 88 -5.52 -1.75 2.01
CA LEU A 88 -4.69 -2.19 0.88
C LEU A 88 -3.59 -1.14 0.69
N LEU A 89 -2.33 -1.52 0.82
CA LEU A 89 -1.19 -0.63 0.58
C LEU A 89 -0.85 -0.75 -0.90
N CYS A 90 -1.39 0.14 -1.71
CA CYS A 90 -1.21 0.10 -3.16
C CYS A 90 -0.07 1.01 -3.61
N ASN A 91 0.62 0.63 -4.68
CA ASN A 91 1.64 1.45 -5.34
C ASN A 91 1.05 2.83 -5.69
N GLU A 92 1.77 3.90 -5.34
CA GLU A 92 1.31 5.27 -5.64
C GLU A 92 1.16 5.56 -7.13
N GLU A 93 1.99 4.95 -7.97
CA GLU A 93 2.00 5.15 -9.42
C GLU A 93 0.69 4.67 -10.07
N ASP A 94 0.21 3.50 -9.65
CA ASP A 94 -1.07 2.95 -10.12
C ASP A 94 -2.25 3.79 -9.65
N LEU A 95 -2.23 4.22 -8.39
CA LEU A 95 -3.25 5.11 -7.86
C LEU A 95 -3.26 6.47 -8.59
N ALA A 96 -2.12 6.91 -9.13
CA ALA A 96 -2.01 8.09 -9.97
C ALA A 96 -2.42 7.85 -11.43
N GLY A 97 -2.69 6.60 -11.83
CA GLY A 97 -3.10 6.23 -13.17
C GLY A 97 -1.97 6.28 -14.20
N ALA A 98 -0.71 6.11 -13.79
CA ALA A 98 0.41 6.14 -14.73
C ALA A 98 0.30 5.11 -15.86
N PRO A 99 -0.16 3.86 -15.64
CA PRO A 99 -0.63 2.96 -16.69
C PRO A 99 -1.37 3.61 -17.86
N ILE A 100 -2.37 4.44 -17.55
CA ILE A 100 -3.23 5.10 -18.53
C ILE A 100 -2.41 6.15 -19.29
N ALA A 101 -1.63 6.96 -18.59
CA ALA A 101 -0.80 7.99 -19.19
C ALA A 101 0.26 7.40 -20.15
N VAL A 102 0.87 6.27 -19.79
CA VAL A 102 1.83 5.56 -20.64
C VAL A 102 1.15 5.08 -21.93
N ARG A 103 -0.01 4.42 -21.83
CA ARG A 103 -0.75 3.94 -23.02
C ARG A 103 -1.22 5.09 -23.93
N GLN A 104 -1.70 6.19 -23.35
CA GLN A 104 -2.13 7.36 -24.13
C GLN A 104 -0.98 7.98 -24.93
N ARG A 105 0.22 8.09 -24.35
CA ARG A 105 1.42 8.57 -25.04
C ARG A 105 1.84 7.64 -26.17
N ALA A 106 1.78 6.32 -25.95
CA ALA A 106 2.08 5.35 -27.00
C ALA A 106 1.10 5.46 -28.19
N ALA A 107 -0.18 5.74 -27.92
CA ALA A 107 -1.21 5.89 -28.95
C ALA A 107 -1.13 7.22 -29.73
N THR A 108 -0.54 8.28 -29.15
CA THR A 108 -0.39 9.60 -29.82
C THR A 108 0.97 9.79 -30.51
N GLY A 109 1.93 8.90 -30.26
CA GLY A 109 3.24 8.88 -30.92
C GLY A 109 3.33 7.99 -32.17
N ALA A 110 2.22 7.37 -32.59
CA ALA A 110 2.07 6.57 -33.80
C ALA A 110 1.24 7.30 -34.85
#